data_AF-F2FAK3-F1
#
_entry.id   AF-F2FAK3-F1
#
_cell.length_a   1.000
_cell.length_b   1.000
_cell.length_c   1.000
_cell.angle_alpha   90.00
_cell.angle_beta   90.00
_cell.angle_gamma   90.00
#
_symmetry.space_group_name_H-M   'P 1'
#
loop_
_entity.id
_entity.type
_entity.pdbx_description
1 polymer ?
#
loop_
_entity_poly.entity_id
_entity_poly.type
_entity_poly.pdbx_seq_one_letter_code
_entity_poly.pdbx_strand_id
1 'polypeptide(L)' 'MGLLFYFSVIRDTILNFFQNGIWVLGFFYLLIKIFENAKLKHFSKYVIAIVLGILFINAIWVNIDRFKYIN' A
#
# COMPACT_ATOMS: atom_id res chain seq x y z
N MET A 1 5.37 -25.59 11.06
CA MET A 1 5.41 -24.19 10.57
C MET A 1 4.17 -23.47 11.09
N GLY A 2 4.30 -22.84 12.25
CA GLY A 2 3.16 -22.51 13.13
C GLY A 2 2.50 -21.15 12.87
N LEU A 3 1.38 -20.94 13.57
CA LEU A 3 0.57 -19.70 13.61
C LEU A 3 1.40 -18.42 13.75
N LEU A 4 2.48 -18.46 14.52
CA LEU A 4 3.40 -17.32 14.74
C LEU A 4 4.09 -16.86 13.44
N PHE A 5 4.37 -17.78 12.52
CA PHE A 5 5.03 -17.47 11.26
C PHE A 5 4.06 -16.81 10.26
N TYR A 6 2.81 -17.28 10.18
CA TYR A 6 1.77 -16.59 9.41
C TYR A 6 1.49 -15.19 9.97
N PHE A 7 1.48 -15.05 11.30
CA PHE A 7 1.30 -13.75 11.95
C PHE A 7 2.44 -12.78 11.64
N SER A 8 3.71 -13.23 11.64
CA SER A 8 4.84 -12.37 11.28
C SER A 8 4.81 -11.94 9.83
N VAL A 9 4.42 -12.82 8.91
CA VAL A 9 4.29 -12.48 7.48
C VAL A 9 3.20 -11.44 7.28
N ILE A 10 2.00 -11.67 7.83
CA ILE A 10 0.87 -10.73 7.71
C ILE A 10 1.24 -9.37 8.30
N ARG A 11 1.87 -9.36 9.48
CA ARG A 11 2.33 -8.13 10.13
C ARG A 11 3.34 -7.37 9.26
N ASP A 12 4.34 -8.06 8.71
CA ASP A 12 5.34 -7.42 7.83
C ASP A 12 4.72 -6.89 6.54
N THR A 13 3.79 -7.63 5.92
CA THR A 13 3.04 -7.18 4.74
C THR A 13 2.27 -5.91 5.05
N ILE A 14 1.53 -5.90 6.16
CA ILE A 14 0.72 -4.75 6.60
C ILE A 14 1.63 -3.56 6.91
N LEU A 15 2.75 -3.75 7.62
CA LEU A 15 3.69 -2.68 7.94
C LEU A 15 4.29 -2.06 6.68
N ASN A 16 4.81 -2.85 5.73
CA ASN A 16 5.33 -2.33 4.47
C ASN A 16 4.25 -1.64 3.62
N PHE A 17 3.02 -2.15 3.65
CA PHE A 17 1.89 -1.56 2.95
C PHE A 17 1.53 -0.19 3.54
N PHE A 18 1.37 -0.08 4.87
CA PHE A 18 1.03 1.19 5.52
C PHE A 18 2.20 2.18 5.50
N GLN A 19 3.44 1.72 5.61
CA GLN A 19 4.62 2.59 5.58
C GLN A 19 4.76 3.30 4.21
N ASN A 20 4.47 2.61 3.11
CA ASN A 20 4.44 3.24 1.77
C ASN A 20 3.10 3.93 1.48
N GLY A 21 1.99 3.35 1.97
CA GLY A 21 0.63 3.85 1.75
C GLY A 21 0.34 5.16 2.47
N ILE A 22 0.93 5.40 3.65
CA ILE A 22 0.76 6.65 4.41
C ILE A 22 1.28 7.86 3.62
N TRP A 23 2.38 7.69 2.87
CA TRP A 23 2.94 8.73 2.02
C TRP A 23 2.03 9.04 0.83
N VAL A 24 1.43 8.02 0.23
CA VAL A 24 0.47 8.18 -0.88
C VAL A 24 -0.78 8.92 -0.39
N LEU A 25 -1.35 8.49 0.73
CA LEU A 25 -2.49 9.16 1.34
C LEU A 25 -2.16 10.61 1.72
N GLY A 26 -0.98 10.85 2.31
CA GLY A 26 -0.52 12.19 2.65
C GLY A 26 -0.33 13.10 1.44
N PHE A 27 0.31 12.61 0.38
CA PHE A 27 0.50 13.33 -0.87
C PHE A 27 -0.84 13.74 -1.48
N PHE A 28 -1.77 12.80 -1.62
CA PHE A 28 -3.07 13.10 -2.21
C PHE A 28 -3.97 13.96 -1.32
N TYR A 29 -3.86 13.81 0.00
CA TYR A 29 -4.55 14.70 0.95
C TYR A 29 -4.09 16.15 0.76
N LEU A 30 -2.78 16.40 0.70
CA LEU A 30 -2.22 17.72 0.44
C LEU A 30 -2.60 18.23 -0.95
N LEU A 31 -2.54 17.36 -1.98
CA LEU A 31 -2.91 17.71 -3.35
C LEU A 31 -4.37 18.20 -3.43
N ILE A 32 -5.30 17.46 -2.81
CA ILE A 32 -6.72 17.82 -2.78
C ILE A 32 -6.96 19.09 -1.96
N LYS A 33 -6.18 19.29 -0.89
CA LYS A 33 -6.30 20.46 -0.01
C LYS A 33 -5.75 21.75 -0.65
N ILE A 34 -4.68 21.65 -1.41
CA ILE A 34 -4.05 22.79 -2.11
C ILE A 34 -4.89 23.18 -3.33
N PHE A 35 -5.40 22.18 -4.05
CA PHE A 35 -6.17 22.40 -5.25
C PHE A 35 -7.63 22.03 -4.99
N GLU A 36 -8.44 23.00 -4.54
CA GLU A 36 -9.89 22.88 -4.35
C GLU A 36 -10.66 22.79 -5.69
N ASN A 37 -10.19 21.93 -6.59
CA ASN A 37 -10.82 21.69 -7.88
C ASN A 37 -11.59 20.37 -7.84
N ALA A 38 -12.90 20.43 -8.10
CA ALA A 38 -13.79 19.26 -8.10
C ALA A 38 -13.35 18.15 -9.07
N LYS A 39 -12.81 18.52 -10.24
CA LYS A 39 -12.28 17.55 -11.21
C LYS A 39 -11.01 16.88 -10.68
N LEU A 40 -10.12 17.66 -10.06
CA LEU A 40 -8.87 17.14 -9.50
C LEU A 40 -9.13 16.20 -8.33
N LYS A 41 -10.12 16.50 -7.49
CA LYS A 41 -10.54 15.63 -6.38
C LYS A 41 -11.06 14.27 -6.88
N HIS A 42 -11.85 14.27 -7.95
CA HIS A 42 -12.39 13.05 -8.55
C HIS A 42 -11.28 12.19 -9.18
N PHE A 43 -10.38 12.83 -9.94
CA PHE A 43 -9.23 12.15 -10.53
C PHE A 43 -8.27 11.59 -9.45
N SER A 44 -7.99 12.39 -8.42
CA SER A 44 -7.13 11.99 -7.29
C SER A 44 -7.66 10.74 -6.59
N LYS A 45 -8.97 10.65 -6.33
CA LYS A 45 -9.57 9.42 -5.76
C LYS A 45 -9.30 8.18 -6.61
N TYR A 46 -9.42 8.30 -7.93
CA TYR A 46 -9.14 7.20 -8.85
C TYR A 46 -7.67 6.78 -8.80
N VAL A 47 -6.75 7.75 -8.83
CA VAL A 47 -5.32 7.46 -8.79
C VAL A 47 -4.92 6.85 -7.43
N ILE A 48 -5.46 7.34 -6.31
CA ILE A 48 -5.25 6.74 -4.99
C ILE A 48 -5.65 5.26 -4.99
N ALA A 49 -6.83 4.94 -5.53
CA ALA A 49 -7.30 3.55 -5.59
C ALA A 49 -6.38 2.66 -6.44
N ILE A 50 -5.92 3.15 -7.60
CA ILE A 50 -4.98 2.43 -8.47
C ILE A 50 -3.64 2.21 -7.76
N VAL A 51 -3.08 3.26 -7.15
CA VAL A 51 -1.78 3.19 -6.46
C VAL A 51 -1.86 2.26 -5.24
N LEU A 52 -2.97 2.28 -4.49
CA LEU A 52 -3.20 1.33 -3.40
C LEU A 52 -3.27 -0.12 -3.90
N GLY A 53 -3.92 -0.36 -5.04
CA GLY A 53 -3.95 -1.68 -5.68
C GLY A 53 -2.56 -2.18 -6.07
N ILE A 54 -1.74 -1.32 -6.69
CA ILE A 54 -0.36 -1.65 -7.07
C ILE A 54 0.49 -1.93 -5.82
N LEU A 55 0.38 -1.10 -4.78
CA LEU A 55 1.10 -1.31 -3.52
C LEU A 55 0.72 -2.62 -2.83
N PHE A 56 -0.54 -3.00 -2.92
CA PHE A 56 -1.01 -4.28 -2.37
C PHE A 56 -0.42 -5.47 -3.13
N ILE A 57 -0.43 -5.44 -4.47
CA ILE A 57 0.20 -6.47 -5.30
C ILE A 57 1.70 -6.57 -5.00
N ASN A 58 2.40 -5.43 -4.89
CA ASN A 58 3.82 -5.40 -4.55
C ASN A 58 4.09 -6.01 -3.17
N ALA A 59 3.26 -5.69 -2.17
CA ALA A 59 3.40 -6.26 -0.83
C ALA A 59 3.21 -7.78 -0.81
N ILE A 60 2.29 -8.32 -1.63
CA ILE A 60 2.13 -9.77 -1.81
C ILE A 60 3.38 -10.36 -2.48
N TRP A 61 3.85 -9.75 -3.58
CA TRP A 61 5.01 -10.23 -4.34
C TRP A 61 6.27 -10.31 -3.49
N VAL A 62 6.58 -9.24 -2.74
CA VAL A 62 7.75 -9.18 -1.84
C VAL A 62 7.71 -10.30 -0.80
N ASN A 63 6.52 -10.65 -0.29
CA ASN A 63 6.42 -11.76 0.65
C ASN A 63 6.58 -13.11 -0.05
N ILE A 64 5.96 -13.34 -1.21
CA ILE A 64 6.15 -14.57 -2.01
C ILE A 64 7.63 -14.79 -2.34
N ASP A 65 8.34 -13.74 -2.76
CA ASP A 65 9.77 -13.82 -3.05
C ASP A 65 10.58 -14.18 -1.80
N ARG A 66 10.25 -13.57 -0.64
CA ARG A 66 10.84 -13.96 0.66
C ARG A 66 10.62 -15.44 0.99
N PHE A 67 9.45 -16.01 0.69
CA PHE A 67 9.17 -17.44 0.88
C PHE A 67 10.02 -18.34 -0.02
N LYS A 68 10.33 -17.90 -1.24
CA LYS A 68 11.15 -18.65 -2.20
C LYS A 68 12.61 -18.81 -1.75
N TYR A 69 13.14 -17.89 -0.94
CA TYR A 69 14.51 -17.97 -0.42
C TYR A 69 14.63 -18.68 0.94
N ILE A 70 13.51 -19.04 1.58
CA ILE A 70 13.47 -19.72 2.89
C ILE A 70 13.24 -21.24 2.74
N ASN A 71 12.81 -21.71 1.56
CA ASN A 71 12.55 -23.12 1.23
C ASN A 71 13.54 -23.65 0.18
#